data_AF-A0A1S8CAB8-F1
#
_entry.id   AF-A0A1S8CAB8-F1
#
_cell.length_a   1.000
_cell.length_b   1.000
_cell.length_c   1.000
_cell.angle_alpha   90.00
_cell.angle_beta   90.00
_cell.angle_gamma   90.00
#
_symmetry.space_group_name_H-M   'P 1'
#
loop_
_entity.id
_entity.type
_entity.pdbx_description
1 polymer ?
#
loop_
_entity_poly.entity_id
_entity_poly.type
_entity_poly.pdbx_seq_one_letter_code
_entity_poly.pdbx_strand_id
1 'polypeptide(L)'
;MDSDTDPGIPWGVELRDLATAMATGARLDETRNALTRAAGPSATARAVGVCANFEMMNHILDATGCPVPERLRGVADLLGITWRH
;
A
#
# COMPACT_ATOMS: atom_id res chain seq x y z
N MET A 1 -0.72 8.18 -8.89
CA MET A 1 0.08 7.00 -8.57
C MET A 1 0.38 6.33 -9.90
N ASP A 2 1.65 6.29 -10.31
CA ASP A 2 2.03 5.72 -11.61
C ASP A 2 1.74 4.22 -11.61
N SER A 3 0.64 3.84 -12.26
CA SER A 3 0.21 2.46 -12.44
C SER A 3 1.10 1.67 -13.43
N ASP A 4 2.07 2.34 -14.05
CA ASP A 4 2.86 1.81 -15.17
C ASP A 4 4.22 1.24 -14.76
N THR A 5 4.62 1.40 -13.49
CA THR A 5 5.88 0.84 -13.00
C THR A 5 5.72 -0.63 -12.64
N ASP A 6 6.32 -1.51 -13.44
CA ASP A 6 6.48 -2.93 -13.12
C ASP A 6 7.42 -3.08 -11.90
N PRO A 7 6.96 -3.69 -10.79
CA PRO A 7 7.79 -3.89 -9.60
C PRO A 7 8.96 -4.86 -9.78
N GLY A 8 9.03 -5.61 -10.90
CA GLY A 8 10.16 -6.50 -11.22
C GLY A 8 10.26 -7.72 -10.29
N ILE A 9 9.21 -8.02 -9.54
CA ILE A 9 9.11 -9.18 -8.65
C ILE A 9 7.88 -10.03 -9.01
N PRO A 10 7.89 -11.35 -8.70
CA PRO A 10 6.73 -12.20 -8.94
C PRO A 10 5.45 -11.60 -8.34
N TRP A 11 4.42 -11.48 -9.18
CA TRP A 11 3.09 -10.96 -8.83
C TRP A 11 3.09 -9.52 -8.28
N GLY A 12 4.15 -8.76 -8.56
CA GLY A 12 4.33 -7.41 -8.02
C GLY A 12 3.19 -6.47 -8.40
N VAL A 13 2.71 -6.56 -9.65
CA VAL A 13 1.59 -5.77 -10.15
C VAL A 13 0.31 -6.08 -9.36
N GLU A 14 -0.03 -7.36 -9.20
CA GLU A 14 -1.22 -7.79 -8.47
C GLU A 14 -1.14 -7.43 -6.98
N LEU A 15 0.05 -7.50 -6.38
CA LEU A 15 0.30 -7.06 -5.00
C LEU A 15 0.08 -5.56 -4.84
N ARG A 16 0.66 -4.75 -5.73
CA ARG A 16 0.48 -3.29 -5.74
C ARG A 16 -0.99 -2.91 -5.94
N ASP A 17 -1.67 -3.56 -6.87
CA ASP A 17 -3.06 -3.27 -7.20
C ASP A 17 -3.99 -3.66 -6.05
N LEU A 18 -3.73 -4.79 -5.38
CA LEU A 18 -4.47 -5.16 -4.16
C LEU A 18 -4.22 -4.17 -3.01
N ALA A 19 -2.98 -3.77 -2.77
CA ALA A 19 -2.66 -2.78 -1.74
C ALA A 19 -3.35 -1.44 -2.01
N THR A 20 -3.36 -1.00 -3.27
CA THR A 20 -4.07 0.22 -3.72
C THR A 20 -5.57 0.09 -3.51
N ALA A 21 -6.16 -1.05 -3.87
CA ALA A 21 -7.58 -1.32 -3.66
C ALA A 21 -7.98 -1.32 -2.18
N MET A 22 -7.11 -1.84 -1.30
CA MET A 22 -7.34 -1.82 0.14
C MET A 22 -7.28 -0.40 0.73
N ALA A 23 -6.31 0.42 0.29
CA ALA A 23 -6.16 1.80 0.76
C ALA A 23 -7.29 2.74 0.26
N THR A 24 -7.85 2.46 -0.93
CA THR A 24 -8.87 3.33 -1.56
C THR A 24 -10.30 2.81 -1.41
N GLY A 25 -10.48 1.54 -1.03
CA GLY A 25 -11.77 0.86 -1.01
C GLY A 25 -12.33 0.51 -2.39
N ALA A 26 -11.60 0.80 -3.48
CA ALA A 26 -12.06 0.58 -4.85
C ALA A 26 -11.57 -0.76 -5.41
N ARG A 27 -12.42 -1.49 -6.16
CA ARG A 27 -12.06 -2.69 -6.93
C ARG A 27 -11.45 -3.85 -6.11
N LEU A 28 -11.78 -3.93 -4.82
CA LEU A 28 -11.18 -4.90 -3.89
C LEU A 28 -11.38 -6.36 -4.31
N ASP A 29 -12.58 -6.73 -4.75
CA ASP A 29 -12.86 -8.11 -5.16
C ASP A 29 -12.12 -8.48 -6.44
N GLU A 30 -11.99 -7.55 -7.39
CA GLU A 30 -11.25 -7.76 -8.64
C GLU A 30 -9.77 -8.01 -8.38
N THR A 31 -9.13 -7.14 -7.58
CA THR A 31 -7.70 -7.21 -7.29
C THR A 31 -7.36 -8.39 -6.38
N ARG A 32 -8.22 -8.71 -5.40
CA ARG A 32 -8.09 -9.93 -4.58
C ARG A 32 -8.15 -11.19 -5.43
N ASN A 33 -9.12 -11.26 -6.36
CA ASN A 33 -9.27 -12.41 -7.25
C ASN A 33 -8.08 -12.52 -8.21
N ALA A 34 -7.56 -11.39 -8.71
CA ALA A 34 -6.36 -11.37 -9.55
C ALA A 34 -5.14 -11.94 -8.82
N LEU A 35 -4.84 -11.45 -7.61
CA LEU A 35 -3.73 -11.97 -6.81
C LEU A 35 -3.93 -13.44 -6.42
N THR A 36 -5.16 -13.84 -6.10
CA THR A 36 -5.48 -15.25 -5.77
C THR A 36 -5.18 -16.17 -6.95
N ARG A 37 -5.48 -15.75 -8.18
CA ARG A 37 -5.14 -16.55 -9.38
C ARG A 37 -3.63 -16.59 -9.65
N ALA A 38 -2.92 -15.48 -9.43
CA ALA A 38 -1.51 -15.35 -9.75
C ALA A 38 -0.60 -16.04 -8.71
N ALA A 39 -0.84 -15.80 -7.42
CA ALA A 39 0.02 -16.21 -6.30
C ALA A 39 -0.62 -17.26 -5.38
N GLY A 40 -1.91 -17.55 -5.55
CA GLY A 40 -2.66 -18.49 -4.71
C GLY A 40 -3.26 -17.86 -3.44
N PRO A 41 -4.17 -18.58 -2.78
CA PRO A 41 -4.93 -18.06 -1.64
C PRO A 41 -4.06 -17.80 -0.40
N SER A 42 -3.02 -18.61 -0.16
CA SER A 42 -2.13 -18.43 1.00
C SER A 42 -1.30 -17.15 0.91
N ALA A 43 -0.70 -16.87 -0.26
CA ALA A 43 0.04 -15.64 -0.51
C ALA A 43 -0.89 -14.42 -0.44
N THR A 44 -2.10 -14.54 -1.00
CA THR A 44 -3.12 -13.47 -0.95
C THR A 44 -3.51 -13.14 0.49
N ALA A 45 -3.76 -14.14 1.34
CA ALA A 45 -4.09 -13.92 2.74
C ALA A 45 -2.97 -13.20 3.49
N ARG A 46 -1.71 -13.54 3.21
CA ARG A 46 -0.55 -12.84 3.79
C ARG A 46 -0.46 -11.39 3.33
N ALA A 47 -0.69 -11.12 2.04
CA ALA A 47 -0.70 -9.76 1.50
C ALA A 47 -1.79 -8.90 2.16
N VAL A 48 -3.01 -9.45 2.29
CA VAL A 48 -4.11 -8.78 3.01
C VAL A 48 -3.73 -8.51 4.47
N GLY A 49 -3.11 -9.47 5.16
CA GLY A 49 -2.67 -9.29 6.54
C GLY A 49 -1.65 -8.16 6.71
N VAL A 50 -0.69 -8.05 5.78
CA VAL A 50 0.29 -6.95 5.78
C VAL A 50 -0.42 -5.61 5.54
N CYS A 51 -1.30 -5.51 4.54
CA CYS A 51 -2.02 -4.28 4.25
C CYS A 51 -2.89 -3.83 5.43
N ALA A 52 -3.63 -4.76 6.04
CA ALA A 52 -4.47 -4.47 7.21
C ALA A 52 -3.63 -3.98 8.41
N ASN A 53 -2.41 -4.51 8.60
CA ASN A 53 -1.51 -4.05 9.63
C ASN A 53 -1.07 -2.59 9.39
N PHE A 54 -0.78 -2.20 8.14
CA PHE A 54 -0.48 -0.81 7.80
C PHE A 54 -1.66 0.13 8.01
N GLU A 55 -2.86 -0.27 7.58
CA GLU A 55 -4.09 0.51 7.81
C GLU A 55 -4.34 0.77 9.31
N MET A 56 -4.18 -0.26 10.15
CA MET A 56 -4.28 -0.11 11.60
C MET A 56 -3.24 0.89 12.13
N MET A 57 -1.99 0.81 11.68
CA MET A 57 -0.94 1.76 12.11
C MET A 57 -1.24 3.18 11.66
N ASN A 58 -1.70 3.38 10.42
CA ASN A 58 -2.09 4.69 9.89
C ASN A 58 -3.17 5.32 10.78
N HIS A 59 -4.24 4.59 11.10
CA HIS A 59 -5.29 5.09 11.98
C HIS A 59 -4.79 5.46 13.38
N ILE A 60 -3.86 4.69 13.96
CA ILE A 60 -3.27 5.02 15.26
C ILE A 60 -2.45 6.32 15.17
N LEU A 61 -1.63 6.47 14.13
CA LEU A 61 -0.79 7.66 13.94
C LEU A 61 -1.64 8.91 13.71
N ASP A 62 -2.69 8.80 12.89
CA ASP A 62 -3.63 9.89 12.63
C ASP A 62 -4.40 10.28 13.90
N ALA A 63 -4.89 9.31 14.66
CA ALA A 63 -5.64 9.57 15.89
C ALA A 63 -4.79 10.20 17.00
N THR A 64 -3.48 9.92 17.01
CA THR A 64 -2.55 10.45 18.01
C THR A 64 -1.86 11.75 17.58
N GLY A 65 -2.02 12.18 16.32
CA GLY A 65 -1.31 13.33 15.76
C GLY A 65 0.21 13.15 15.75
N CYS A 66 0.68 11.91 15.65
CA CYS A 66 2.11 11.60 15.71
C CYS A 66 2.86 12.27 14.53
N PRO A 67 3.83 13.17 14.79
CA PRO A 67 4.51 13.88 13.72
C PRO A 67 5.45 12.96 12.95
N VAL A 68 5.60 13.21 11.64
CA VAL A 68 6.57 12.50 10.81
C VAL A 68 8.00 12.88 11.24
N PRO A 69 8.88 11.89 11.53
CA PRO A 69 10.26 12.18 11.91
C PRO A 69 11.02 13.02 10.89
N GLU A 70 11.77 14.03 11.34
CA GLU A 70 12.48 14.97 10.47
C GLU A 70 13.48 14.28 9.52
N ARG A 71 14.11 13.18 9.97
CA ARG A 71 15.00 12.34 9.16
C ARG A 71 14.34 11.77 7.90
N LEU A 72 13.01 11.73 7.82
CA LEU A 72 12.26 11.27 6.65
C LEU A 72 11.88 12.40 5.69
N ARG A 73 12.17 13.67 5.99
CA ARG A 73 11.87 14.80 5.08
C ARG A 73 12.50 14.61 3.70
N GLY A 74 13.75 14.14 3.63
CA GLY A 74 14.41 13.87 2.36
C GLY A 74 13.71 12.80 1.50
N VAL A 75 12.95 11.90 2.13
CA VAL A 75 12.11 10.92 1.39
C VAL A 75 10.87 11.60 0.82
N ALA A 76 10.26 12.54 1.55
CA ALA A 76 9.13 13.32 1.03
C ALA A 76 9.53 14.12 -0.22
N ASP A 77 10.73 14.72 -0.22
CA ASP A 77 11.26 15.44 -1.38
C ASP A 77 11.47 14.52 -2.60
N LEU A 78 12.03 13.32 -2.37
CA LEU A 78 12.18 12.29 -3.42
C LEU A 78 10.84 11.83 -4.01
N LEU A 79 9.78 11.83 -3.20
CA LEU A 79 8.43 11.47 -3.60
C LEU A 79 7.62 12.67 -4.14
N GLY A 80 8.19 13.87 -4.19
CA GLY A 80 7.52 15.08 -4.64
C GLY A 80 6.41 15.58 -3.71
N ILE A 81 6.39 15.14 -2.45
CA ILE A 81 5.38 15.53 -1.46
C ILE A 81 5.79 16.86 -0.83
N THR A 82 5.09 17.94 -1.17
CA THR A 82 5.33 19.27 -0.57
C THR A 82 4.52 19.43 0.71
N TRP A 83 5.20 19.57 1.86
CA TRP A 83 4.55 19.89 3.12
C TRP A 83 3.96 21.30 3.06
N ARG A 84 2.63 21.43 3.14
CA ARG A 84 1.97 22.71 3.40
C ARG A 84 1.89 22.91 4.91
N HIS A 85 2.54 23.97 5.39
CA HIS A 85 2.44 24.47 6.75
C HIS A 85 1.05 25.03 7.03
#